data_AF-A0A1Y3W8Z8-F1
#
_entry.id   AF-A0A1Y3W8Z8-F1
#
_cell.length_a   1.000
_cell.length_b   1.000
_cell.length_c   1.000
_cell.angle_alpha   90.00
_cell.angle_beta   90.00
_cell.angle_gamma   90.00
#
_symmetry.space_group_name_H-M   'P 1'
#
loop_
_entity.id
_entity.type
_entity.pdbx_description
1 polymer ?
#
loop_
_entity_poly.entity_id
_entity_poly.type
_entity_poly.pdbx_seq_one_letter_code
_entity_poly.pdbx_strand_id
1 'polypeptide(L)'
;MKKEELIEVASFCHDRARLINQDLYIVRQILKLAAKYKEEIEVSPAFYTMILDSLERSIVIELAKLFDRDDSSLQVNKVLETIRDNIDWFPKTRRVETSNVIESNNGKIETRSEKIIFDVPLEPEKRLNDLIFRKEELSNTIEKLRKLRNKVYAHNDKRVLLDGQEKWMKENGFSLDDVENLLGLAFDICDFVLVRLTGEGRHRKAINIDDFEKTLKYVQMGREHWNKEIEKLINKE
;
A
#
# COMPACT_ATOMS: atom_id res chain seq x y z
N MET A 1 -8.58 26.04 1.02
CA MET A 1 -9.22 24.81 1.54
C MET A 1 -9.65 25.07 2.98
N LYS A 2 -10.78 24.54 3.45
CA LYS A 2 -11.14 24.56 4.89
C LYS A 2 -10.66 23.30 5.61
N LYS A 3 -10.75 23.25 6.94
CA LYS A 3 -10.30 22.10 7.74
C LYS A 3 -11.07 20.82 7.38
N GLU A 4 -12.39 20.92 7.21
CA GLU A 4 -13.26 19.80 6.84
C GLU A 4 -12.92 19.27 5.44
N GLU A 5 -12.73 20.18 4.50
CA GLU A 5 -12.32 19.86 3.12
C GLU A 5 -10.95 19.16 3.10
N LEU A 6 -9.99 19.60 3.93
CA LEU A 6 -8.68 18.95 4.06
C LEU A 6 -8.80 17.50 4.56
N ILE A 7 -9.70 17.23 5.51
CA ILE A 7 -9.97 15.88 6.01
C ILE A 7 -10.53 15.01 4.88
N GLU A 8 -11.46 15.52 4.09
CA GLU A 8 -12.05 14.80 2.95
C GLU A 8 -11.00 14.48 1.88
N VAL A 9 -10.14 15.45 1.53
CA VAL A 9 -9.06 15.22 0.55
C VAL A 9 -8.03 14.21 1.09
N ALA A 10 -7.62 14.32 2.35
CA ALA A 10 -6.71 13.36 2.97
C ALA A 10 -7.31 11.95 3.04
N SER A 11 -8.61 11.85 3.36
CA SER A 11 -9.39 10.62 3.34
C SER A 11 -9.37 9.97 1.95
N PHE A 12 -9.68 10.75 0.91
CA PHE A 12 -9.67 10.29 -0.47
C PHE A 12 -8.29 9.79 -0.92
N CYS A 13 -7.24 10.57 -0.65
CA CYS A 13 -5.86 10.19 -0.98
C CYS A 13 -5.43 8.92 -0.22
N HIS A 14 -5.78 8.81 1.06
CA HIS A 14 -5.52 7.61 1.87
C HIS A 14 -6.17 6.37 1.25
N ASP A 15 -7.45 6.45 0.87
CA ASP A 15 -8.18 5.31 0.33
C ASP A 15 -7.62 4.85 -1.02
N ARG A 16 -7.15 5.78 -1.86
CA ARG A 16 -6.43 5.43 -3.09
C ARG A 16 -5.07 4.79 -2.80
N ALA A 17 -4.29 5.34 -1.87
CA ALA A 17 -3.03 4.73 -1.45
C ALA A 17 -3.26 3.31 -0.91
N ARG A 18 -4.35 3.09 -0.18
CA ARG A 18 -4.77 1.77 0.31
C ARG A 18 -5.04 0.79 -0.84
N LEU A 19 -5.77 1.19 -1.87
CA LEU A 19 -6.04 0.33 -3.03
C LEU A 19 -4.74 -0.07 -3.75
N ILE A 20 -3.85 0.90 -4.01
CA ILE A 20 -2.55 0.63 -4.65
C ILE A 20 -1.70 -0.32 -3.80
N ASN A 21 -1.72 -0.12 -2.47
CA ASN A 21 -0.99 -0.99 -1.54
C ASN A 21 -1.55 -2.43 -1.54
N GLN A 22 -2.85 -2.60 -1.78
CA GLN A 22 -3.46 -3.92 -1.94
C GLN A 22 -2.98 -4.59 -3.23
N ASP A 23 -2.98 -3.87 -4.36
CA ASP A 23 -2.47 -4.38 -5.63
C ASP A 23 -1.00 -4.82 -5.50
N LEU A 24 -0.16 -3.99 -4.89
CA LEU A 24 1.25 -4.29 -4.62
C LEU A 24 1.42 -5.57 -3.80
N TYR A 25 0.59 -5.75 -2.77
CA TYR A 25 0.65 -6.92 -1.92
C TYR A 25 0.28 -8.20 -2.67
N ILE A 26 -0.74 -8.17 -3.52
CA ILE A 26 -1.11 -9.30 -4.38
C ILE A 26 0.02 -9.65 -5.36
N VAL A 27 0.60 -8.65 -6.03
CA VAL A 27 1.76 -8.86 -6.93
C VAL A 27 2.91 -9.54 -6.18
N ARG A 28 3.31 -9.01 -5.02
CA ARG A 28 4.39 -9.61 -4.21
C ARG A 28 4.07 -11.04 -3.77
N GLN A 29 2.82 -11.32 -3.42
CA GLN A 29 2.40 -12.69 -3.05
C GLN A 29 2.53 -13.65 -4.22
N ILE A 30 2.02 -13.29 -5.40
CA ILE A 30 2.11 -14.12 -6.60
C ILE A 30 3.58 -14.40 -6.93
N LEU A 31 4.43 -13.36 -6.98
CA LEU A 31 5.86 -13.51 -7.27
C LEU A 31 6.58 -14.40 -6.24
N LYS A 32 6.27 -14.24 -4.95
CA LYS A 32 6.86 -15.06 -3.87
C LYS A 32 6.43 -16.52 -3.95
N LEU A 33 5.16 -16.78 -4.28
CA LEU A 33 4.57 -18.13 -4.27
C LEU A 33 4.78 -18.87 -5.59
N ALA A 34 5.11 -18.18 -6.68
CA ALA A 34 5.29 -18.75 -8.02
C ALA A 34 6.23 -19.96 -8.05
N ALA A 35 7.35 -19.90 -7.34
CA ALA A 35 8.31 -21.01 -7.30
C ALA A 35 7.80 -22.21 -6.50
N LYS A 36 7.06 -21.96 -5.40
CA LYS A 36 6.55 -23.00 -4.50
C LYS A 36 5.33 -23.71 -5.08
N TYR A 37 4.48 -22.98 -5.80
CA TYR A 37 3.18 -23.44 -6.30
C TYR A 37 3.10 -23.39 -7.82
N LYS A 38 4.21 -23.78 -8.49
CA LYS A 38 4.35 -23.67 -9.94
C LYS A 38 3.24 -24.43 -10.66
N GLU A 39 3.05 -25.70 -10.31
CA GLU A 39 2.05 -26.57 -10.96
C GLU A 39 0.61 -26.09 -10.70
N GLU A 40 0.34 -25.45 -9.55
CA GLU A 40 -0.97 -24.89 -9.22
C GLU A 40 -1.26 -23.61 -10.02
N ILE A 41 -0.23 -22.78 -10.23
CA ILE A 41 -0.35 -21.57 -11.06
C ILE A 41 -0.50 -21.95 -12.54
N GLU A 42 0.18 -23.00 -12.99
CA GLU A 42 0.07 -23.55 -14.35
C GLU A 42 -1.31 -24.18 -14.66
N VAL A 43 -2.20 -24.31 -13.67
CA VAL A 43 -3.61 -24.67 -13.93
C VAL A 43 -4.34 -23.54 -14.69
N SER A 44 -3.91 -22.28 -14.55
CA SER A 44 -4.55 -21.14 -15.22
C SER A 44 -3.52 -20.06 -15.60
N PRO A 45 -2.54 -20.37 -16.46
CA PRO A 45 -1.40 -19.50 -16.71
C PRO A 45 -1.81 -18.15 -17.31
N ALA A 46 -2.75 -18.16 -18.26
CA ALA A 46 -3.27 -16.93 -18.86
C ALA A 46 -3.91 -15.99 -17.83
N PHE A 47 -4.64 -16.53 -16.86
CA PHE A 47 -5.27 -15.74 -15.79
C PHE A 47 -4.21 -15.03 -14.95
N TYR A 48 -3.21 -15.74 -14.45
CA TYR A 48 -2.16 -15.14 -13.61
C TYR A 48 -1.33 -14.11 -14.37
N THR A 49 -1.02 -14.35 -15.65
CA THR A 49 -0.33 -13.36 -16.48
C THR A 49 -1.17 -12.08 -16.65
N MET A 50 -2.48 -12.21 -16.95
CA MET A 50 -3.36 -11.06 -17.11
C MET A 50 -3.54 -10.27 -15.81
N ILE A 51 -3.66 -10.96 -14.68
CA ILE A 51 -3.77 -10.31 -13.36
C ILE A 51 -2.50 -9.54 -13.02
N LEU A 52 -1.32 -10.14 -13.20
CA LEU A 52 -0.05 -9.45 -12.93
C LEU A 52 0.10 -8.19 -13.80
N ASP A 53 -0.13 -8.29 -15.11
CA ASP A 53 -0.04 -7.12 -16.01
C ASP A 53 -1.06 -6.04 -15.61
N SER A 54 -2.30 -6.41 -15.30
CA SER A 54 -3.33 -5.45 -14.88
C SER A 54 -2.98 -4.74 -13.57
N LEU A 55 -2.49 -5.47 -12.56
CA LEU A 55 -2.13 -4.92 -11.25
C LEU A 55 -0.90 -4.01 -11.36
N GLU A 56 0.13 -4.41 -12.09
CA GLU A 56 1.32 -3.59 -12.30
C GLU A 56 0.98 -2.28 -13.01
N ARG A 57 0.11 -2.32 -14.03
CA ARG A 57 -0.39 -1.11 -14.72
C ARG A 57 -1.14 -0.21 -13.76
N SER A 58 -2.07 -0.79 -12.99
CA SER A 58 -2.86 -0.09 -11.97
C SER A 58 -1.95 0.64 -11.01
N ILE A 59 -0.97 -0.04 -10.42
CA ILE A 59 -0.02 0.51 -9.45
C ILE A 59 0.68 1.76 -10.01
N VAL A 60 1.27 1.66 -11.20
CA VAL A 60 2.03 2.78 -11.79
C VAL A 60 1.12 3.97 -12.10
N ILE A 61 -0.04 3.73 -12.70
CA ILE A 61 -0.98 4.79 -13.11
C ILE A 61 -1.56 5.48 -11.88
N GLU A 62 -2.07 4.72 -10.92
CA GLU A 62 -2.75 5.23 -9.75
C GLU A 62 -1.78 5.92 -8.78
N LEU A 63 -0.58 5.36 -8.58
CA LEU A 63 0.45 6.02 -7.79
C LEU A 63 0.91 7.33 -8.43
N ALA A 64 1.07 7.36 -9.76
CA ALA A 64 1.48 8.58 -10.44
C ALA A 64 0.42 9.67 -10.34
N LYS A 65 -0.88 9.32 -10.34
CA LYS A 65 -1.97 10.28 -10.07
C LYS A 65 -1.90 10.88 -8.67
N LEU A 66 -1.53 10.10 -7.65
CA LEU A 66 -1.38 10.63 -6.29
C LEU A 66 -0.28 11.69 -6.19
N PHE A 67 0.80 11.53 -6.96
CA PHE A 67 2.00 12.38 -6.94
C PHE A 67 2.14 13.32 -8.15
N ASP A 68 1.07 13.54 -8.91
CA ASP A 68 1.14 14.37 -10.11
C ASP A 68 1.42 15.86 -9.78
N ARG A 69 1.52 16.72 -10.81
CA ARG A 69 1.69 18.18 -10.65
C ARG A 69 0.47 18.99 -11.08
N ASP A 70 -0.67 18.35 -11.33
CA ASP A 70 -1.85 19.05 -11.83
C ASP A 70 -2.61 19.73 -10.68
N ASP A 71 -2.72 21.06 -10.72
CA ASP A 71 -3.41 21.90 -9.72
C ASP A 71 -4.89 21.56 -9.54
N SER A 72 -5.50 20.88 -10.53
CA SER A 72 -6.92 20.54 -10.54
C SER A 72 -7.29 19.24 -9.81
N SER A 73 -6.32 18.39 -9.44
CA SER A 73 -6.62 17.07 -8.87
C SER A 73 -6.33 16.94 -7.37
N LEU A 74 -7.08 16.05 -6.72
CA LEU A 74 -6.92 15.70 -5.30
C LEU A 74 -5.67 14.84 -5.13
N GLN A 75 -4.57 15.47 -4.74
CA GLN A 75 -3.23 14.87 -4.66
C GLN A 75 -2.61 15.00 -3.28
N VAL A 76 -1.63 14.16 -2.96
CA VAL A 76 -0.91 14.22 -1.68
C VAL A 76 -0.05 15.49 -1.54
N ASN A 77 0.42 16.07 -2.65
CA ASN A 77 1.15 17.33 -2.63
C ASN A 77 0.28 18.48 -2.11
N LYS A 78 -0.96 18.57 -2.60
CA LYS A 78 -1.94 19.58 -2.16
C LYS A 78 -2.28 19.44 -0.68
N VAL A 79 -2.37 18.20 -0.18
CA VAL A 79 -2.54 17.93 1.26
C VAL A 79 -1.34 18.46 2.04
N LEU A 80 -0.11 18.14 1.62
CA LEU A 80 1.12 18.57 2.29
C LEU A 80 1.28 20.11 2.30
N GLU A 81 0.97 20.76 1.18
CA GLU A 81 0.98 22.24 1.07
C GLU A 81 -0.07 22.86 1.98
N THR A 82 -1.29 22.31 2.01
CA THR A 82 -2.34 22.82 2.90
C THR A 82 -1.97 22.63 4.37
N ILE A 83 -1.32 21.52 4.75
CA ILE A 83 -0.76 21.34 6.10
C ILE A 83 0.24 22.44 6.41
N ARG A 84 1.18 22.72 5.50
CA ARG A 84 2.22 23.73 5.67
C ARG A 84 1.63 25.13 5.88
N ASP A 85 0.67 25.51 5.05
CA ASP A 85 0.06 26.84 5.10
C ASP A 85 -0.85 27.04 6.30
N ASN A 86 -1.31 25.94 6.93
CA ASN A 86 -2.31 25.96 8.00
C ASN A 86 -1.88 25.10 9.20
N ILE A 87 -0.59 25.11 9.54
CA ILE A 87 -0.03 24.27 10.60
C ILE A 87 -0.70 24.51 11.97
N ASP A 88 -1.23 25.71 12.19
CA ASP A 88 -1.94 26.10 13.42
C ASP A 88 -3.30 25.38 13.60
N TRP A 89 -3.83 24.72 12.56
CA TRP A 89 -5.05 23.91 12.69
C TRP A 89 -4.82 22.61 13.47
N PHE A 90 -3.57 22.19 13.61
CA PHE A 90 -3.19 20.91 14.18
C PHE A 90 -2.88 21.05 15.68
N PRO A 91 -3.46 20.20 16.53
CA PRO A 91 -3.24 20.28 17.97
C PRO A 91 -1.79 19.95 18.32
N LYS A 92 -1.21 20.73 19.24
CA LYS A 92 0.13 20.47 19.81
C LYS A 92 0.11 19.42 20.90
N THR A 93 -1.05 19.22 21.52
CA THR A 93 -1.29 18.21 22.56
C THR A 93 -2.61 17.52 22.30
N ARG A 94 -2.70 16.23 22.65
CA ARG A 94 -3.95 15.47 22.62
C ARG A 94 -4.15 14.75 23.94
N ARG A 95 -5.32 14.93 24.53
CA ARG A 95 -5.75 14.17 25.69
C ARG A 95 -6.13 12.75 25.27
N VAL A 96 -5.49 11.76 25.90
CA VAL A 96 -5.75 10.33 25.69
C VAL A 96 -6.24 9.72 26.99
N GLU A 97 -7.22 8.83 26.86
CA GLU A 97 -7.78 8.05 27.97
C GLU A 97 -7.54 6.57 27.70
N THR A 98 -6.99 5.85 28.69
CA THR A 98 -6.82 4.39 28.64
C THR A 98 -7.23 3.76 29.96
N SER A 99 -7.77 2.55 29.89
CA SER A 99 -8.18 1.73 31.04
C SER A 99 -7.32 0.48 31.22
N ASN A 100 -6.33 0.26 30.35
CA ASN A 100 -5.46 -0.91 30.37
C ASN A 100 -4.03 -0.50 30.70
N VAL A 101 -3.71 -0.48 32.00
CA VAL A 101 -2.38 -0.12 32.49
C VAL A 101 -1.62 -1.40 32.79
N ILE A 102 -0.49 -1.59 32.11
CA ILE A 102 0.43 -2.68 32.37
C ILE A 102 1.61 -2.10 33.14
N GLU A 103 1.73 -2.47 34.42
CA GLU A 103 2.85 -2.07 35.26
C GLU A 103 3.79 -3.26 35.44
N SER A 104 5.09 -3.06 35.20
CA SER A 104 6.11 -4.07 35.48
C SER A 104 6.87 -3.65 36.74
N ASN A 105 6.58 -4.32 37.86
CA ASN A 105 7.27 -4.11 39.13
C ASN A 105 8.07 -5.37 39.47
N ASN A 106 9.40 -5.24 39.54
CA ASN A 106 10.33 -6.32 39.84
C ASN A 106 10.12 -7.61 39.00
N GLY A 107 9.80 -7.46 37.71
CA GLY A 107 9.59 -8.58 36.80
C GLY A 107 8.23 -9.28 36.91
N LYS A 108 7.32 -8.79 37.77
CA LYS A 108 5.90 -9.17 37.76
C LYS A 108 5.10 -8.15 36.96
N ILE A 109 4.28 -8.65 36.04
CA ILE A 109 3.33 -7.86 35.26
C ILE A 109 2.01 -7.82 36.02
N GLU A 110 1.62 -6.63 36.49
CA GLU A 110 0.31 -6.39 37.09
C GLU A 110 -0.55 -5.56 36.12
N THR A 111 -1.79 -6.00 35.91
CA THR A 111 -2.77 -5.24 35.10
C THR A 111 -3.73 -4.56 36.04
N ARG A 112 -3.86 -3.23 35.91
CA ARG A 112 -4.86 -2.45 36.64
C ARG A 112 -5.85 -1.85 35.65
N SER A 113 -7.14 -1.94 35.99
CA SER A 113 -8.25 -1.38 35.21
C SER A 113 -8.54 0.09 35.56
N GLU A 114 -7.56 0.80 36.11
CA GLU A 114 -7.70 2.20 36.46
C GLU A 114 -7.69 3.07 35.20
N LYS A 115 -8.64 4.01 35.11
CA LYS A 115 -8.71 4.98 34.03
C LYS A 115 -7.62 6.03 34.21
N ILE A 116 -6.63 6.04 33.32
CA ILE A 116 -5.58 7.04 33.27
C ILE A 116 -5.86 8.00 32.12
N ILE A 117 -5.72 9.30 32.42
CA ILE A 117 -5.79 10.38 31.44
C ILE A 117 -4.41 11.04 31.39
N PHE A 118 -3.85 11.17 30.19
CA PHE A 118 -2.59 11.87 29.97
C PHE A 118 -2.64 12.67 28.67
N ASP A 119 -1.89 13.77 28.62
CA ASP A 119 -1.76 14.60 27.44
C ASP A 119 -0.51 14.18 26.64
N VAL A 120 -0.71 13.80 25.39
CA VAL A 120 0.34 13.39 24.46
C VAL A 120 0.78 14.60 23.63
N PRO A 121 2.06 15.02 23.68
CA PRO A 121 2.59 16.05 22.78
C PRO A 121 2.70 15.51 21.34
N LEU A 122 2.34 16.32 20.34
CA LEU A 122 2.22 15.89 18.94
C LEU A 122 3.23 16.51 17.96
N GLU A 123 3.99 17.52 18.40
CA GLU A 123 5.04 18.24 17.65
C GLU A 123 4.75 18.39 16.13
N PRO A 124 3.62 19.04 15.73
CA PRO A 124 3.18 19.06 14.34
C PRO A 124 4.20 19.71 13.39
N GLU A 125 4.91 20.75 13.83
CA GLU A 125 5.92 21.45 13.02
C GLU A 125 7.11 20.55 12.69
N LYS A 126 7.62 19.81 13.68
CA LYS A 126 8.71 18.85 13.48
C LYS A 126 8.29 17.74 12.53
N ARG A 127 7.09 17.18 12.74
CA ARG A 127 6.58 16.12 11.87
C ARG A 127 6.34 16.60 10.44
N LEU A 128 5.90 17.84 10.24
CA LEU A 128 5.79 18.44 8.92
C LEU A 128 7.16 18.54 8.23
N ASN A 129 8.20 18.99 8.95
CA ASN A 129 9.55 19.07 8.41
C ASN A 129 10.08 17.69 7.98
N ASP A 130 9.84 16.64 8.77
CA ASP A 130 10.21 15.26 8.41
C ASP A 130 9.53 14.81 7.09
N LEU A 131 8.25 15.18 6.90
CA LEU A 131 7.51 14.84 5.68
C LEU A 131 8.06 15.60 4.46
N ILE A 132 8.39 16.88 4.63
CA ILE A 132 9.01 17.70 3.57
C ILE A 132 10.35 17.10 3.16
N PHE A 133 11.21 16.78 4.14
CA PHE A 133 12.51 16.16 3.89
C PHE A 133 12.37 14.83 3.15
N ARG A 134 11.49 13.94 3.62
CA ARG A 134 11.24 12.65 2.93
C ARG A 134 10.71 12.81 1.51
N LYS A 135 9.88 13.82 1.25
CA LYS A 135 9.43 14.14 -0.11
C LYS A 135 10.59 14.60 -1.00
N GLU A 136 11.53 15.36 -0.46
CA GLU A 136 12.74 15.79 -1.17
C GLU A 136 13.66 14.60 -1.48
N GLU A 137 13.88 13.70 -0.51
CA GLU A 137 14.64 12.46 -0.72
C GLU A 137 14.04 11.59 -1.84
N LEU A 138 12.70 11.50 -1.89
CA LEU A 138 11.98 10.71 -2.89
C LEU A 138 11.71 11.47 -4.20
N SER A 139 12.21 12.70 -4.36
CA SER A 139 11.93 13.54 -5.54
C SER A 139 12.37 12.88 -6.86
N ASN A 140 13.55 12.24 -6.88
CA ASN A 140 14.03 11.49 -8.04
C ASN A 140 13.13 10.29 -8.34
N THR A 141 12.66 9.58 -7.31
CA THR A 141 11.74 8.45 -7.44
C THR A 141 10.38 8.88 -7.99
N ILE A 142 9.86 10.02 -7.54
CA ILE A 142 8.63 10.64 -8.09
C ILE A 142 8.84 10.97 -9.58
N GLU A 143 10.00 11.52 -9.96
CA GLU A 143 10.29 11.85 -11.34
C GLU A 143 10.41 10.61 -12.23
N LYS A 144 11.04 9.54 -11.73
CA LYS A 144 11.07 8.23 -12.40
C LYS A 144 9.65 7.69 -12.60
N LEU A 145 8.79 7.75 -11.58
CA LEU A 145 7.39 7.32 -11.67
C LEU A 145 6.63 8.09 -12.75
N ARG A 146 6.84 9.41 -12.87
CA ARG A 146 6.19 10.22 -13.92
C ARG A 146 6.65 9.83 -15.32
N LYS A 147 7.96 9.65 -15.52
CA LYS A 147 8.52 9.16 -16.79
C LYS A 147 7.96 7.78 -17.13
N LEU A 148 7.87 6.90 -16.14
CA LEU A 148 7.30 5.57 -16.25
C LEU A 148 5.83 5.64 -16.67
N ARG A 149 4.98 6.41 -15.97
CA ARG A 149 3.59 6.64 -16.33
C ARG A 149 3.46 7.15 -17.78
N ASN A 150 4.23 8.16 -18.17
CA ASN A 150 4.17 8.72 -19.52
C ASN A 150 4.51 7.67 -20.58
N LYS A 151 5.45 6.76 -20.31
CA LYS A 151 5.75 5.65 -21.21
C LYS A 151 4.65 4.58 -21.23
N VAL A 152 4.06 4.23 -20.08
CA VAL A 152 2.91 3.31 -19.99
C VAL A 152 1.72 3.83 -20.82
N TYR A 153 1.47 5.15 -20.80
CA TYR A 153 0.42 5.79 -21.61
C TYR A 153 0.79 5.98 -23.09
N ALA A 154 2.01 6.44 -23.38
CA ALA A 154 2.45 6.75 -24.75
C ALA A 154 2.71 5.49 -25.58
N HIS A 155 3.01 4.37 -24.92
CA HIS A 155 3.29 3.12 -25.58
C HIS A 155 2.34 2.02 -25.07
N ASN A 156 1.29 1.76 -25.85
CA ASN A 156 0.75 0.39 -26.03
C ASN A 156 1.82 -0.50 -26.73
N ASP A 157 3.10 -0.38 -26.34
CA ASP A 157 4.20 -1.07 -27.01
C ASP A 157 4.06 -2.56 -26.79
N LYS A 158 4.18 -3.29 -27.90
CA LYS A 158 4.25 -4.75 -27.92
C LYS A 158 5.27 -5.33 -26.93
N ARG A 159 6.28 -4.55 -26.50
CA ARG A 159 7.30 -4.97 -25.52
C ARG A 159 6.75 -5.11 -24.10
N VAL A 160 5.87 -4.23 -23.63
CA VAL A 160 5.28 -4.36 -22.27
C VAL A 160 4.38 -5.60 -22.18
N LEU A 161 3.67 -5.92 -23.28
CA LEU A 161 2.86 -7.14 -23.41
C LEU A 161 3.69 -8.44 -23.43
N LEU A 162 4.95 -8.40 -23.88
CA LEU A 162 5.79 -9.58 -24.09
C LEU A 162 6.80 -9.83 -22.96
N ASP A 163 7.32 -8.78 -22.33
CA ASP A 163 8.39 -8.86 -21.31
C ASP A 163 7.89 -8.73 -19.87
N GLY A 164 6.62 -8.33 -19.65
CA GLY A 164 6.04 -8.07 -18.34
C GLY A 164 6.44 -6.71 -17.76
N GLN A 165 5.52 -6.07 -17.03
CA GLN A 165 5.74 -4.71 -16.56
C GLN A 165 6.77 -4.62 -15.42
N GLU A 166 6.92 -5.64 -14.58
CA GLU A 166 7.98 -5.71 -13.56
C GLU A 166 9.39 -5.63 -14.19
N LYS A 167 9.64 -6.40 -15.24
CA LYS A 167 10.92 -6.39 -15.97
C LYS A 167 11.17 -5.02 -16.59
N TRP A 168 10.14 -4.45 -17.20
CA TRP A 168 10.21 -3.13 -17.80
C TRP A 168 10.43 -2.01 -16.76
N MET A 169 9.82 -2.10 -15.58
CA MET A 169 10.05 -1.18 -14.45
C MET A 169 11.53 -1.22 -14.04
N LYS A 170 12.09 -2.43 -13.87
CA LYS A 170 13.51 -2.63 -13.53
C LYS A 170 14.45 -2.04 -14.58
N GLU A 171 14.17 -2.27 -15.87
CA GLU A 171 14.94 -1.68 -16.98
C GLU A 171 14.92 -0.15 -16.99
N ASN A 172 13.87 0.45 -16.42
CA ASN A 172 13.74 1.90 -16.27
C ASN A 172 14.19 2.41 -14.88
N GLY A 173 14.85 1.57 -14.09
CA GLY A 173 15.43 1.94 -12.79
C GLY A 173 14.38 2.27 -11.72
N PHE A 174 13.20 1.66 -11.81
CA PHE A 174 12.09 1.78 -10.87
C PHE A 174 11.67 0.39 -10.37
N SER A 175 11.38 0.25 -9.10
CA SER A 175 11.14 -1.04 -8.45
C SER A 175 9.83 -1.07 -7.65
N LEU A 176 9.40 -2.27 -7.23
CA LEU A 176 8.28 -2.40 -6.29
C LEU A 176 8.61 -1.81 -4.90
N ASP A 177 9.90 -1.74 -4.54
CA ASP A 177 10.33 -1.09 -3.30
C ASP A 177 10.22 0.45 -3.41
N ASP A 178 10.45 1.01 -4.61
CA ASP A 178 10.16 2.42 -4.88
C ASP A 178 8.67 2.74 -4.73
N VAL A 179 7.79 1.85 -5.21
CA VAL A 179 6.33 1.96 -5.02
C VAL A 179 6.00 1.99 -3.52
N GLU A 180 6.57 1.07 -2.74
CA GLU A 180 6.33 0.96 -1.30
C GLU A 180 6.79 2.22 -0.54
N ASN A 181 7.96 2.76 -0.89
CA ASN A 181 8.47 4.00 -0.30
C ASN A 181 7.56 5.20 -0.58
N LEU A 182 7.08 5.33 -1.83
CA LEU A 182 6.14 6.38 -2.20
C LEU A 182 4.77 6.21 -1.52
N LEU A 183 4.25 4.99 -1.41
CA LEU A 183 3.05 4.70 -0.64
C LEU A 183 3.21 5.07 0.84
N GLY A 184 4.37 4.74 1.42
CA GLY A 184 4.71 5.13 2.79
C GLY A 184 4.61 6.65 2.99
N LEU A 185 5.19 7.43 2.09
CA LEU A 185 5.08 8.90 2.12
C LEU A 185 3.62 9.36 1.98
N ALA A 186 2.86 8.80 1.02
CA ALA A 186 1.46 9.16 0.81
C ALA A 186 0.60 8.90 2.06
N PHE A 187 0.74 7.72 2.68
CA PHE A 187 0.06 7.39 3.92
C PHE A 187 0.46 8.34 5.05
N ASP A 188 1.76 8.61 5.22
CA ASP A 188 2.22 9.46 6.31
C ASP A 188 1.74 10.91 6.19
N ILE A 189 1.58 11.42 4.96
CA ILE A 189 0.94 12.73 4.70
C ILE A 189 -0.55 12.69 5.06
N CYS A 190 -1.28 11.65 4.63
CA CYS A 190 -2.71 11.56 4.91
C CYS A 190 -3.00 11.33 6.41
N ASP A 191 -2.22 10.45 7.04
CA ASP A 191 -2.31 10.14 8.47
C ASP A 191 -1.95 11.35 9.33
N PHE A 192 -1.09 12.26 8.84
CA PHE A 192 -0.86 13.54 9.50
C PHE A 192 -2.18 14.28 9.72
N VAL A 193 -3.03 14.33 8.71
CA VAL A 193 -4.34 14.97 8.77
C VAL A 193 -5.32 14.15 9.58
N LEU A 194 -5.59 12.92 9.15
CA LEU A 194 -6.65 12.07 9.69
C LEU A 194 -6.44 11.84 11.18
N VAL A 195 -5.26 11.32 11.56
CA VAL A 195 -4.99 11.01 12.95
C VAL A 195 -5.02 12.27 13.80
N ARG A 196 -4.39 13.39 13.40
CA ARG A 196 -4.28 14.58 14.27
C ARG A 196 -5.57 15.41 14.34
N LEU A 197 -6.39 15.41 13.30
CA LEU A 197 -7.62 16.21 13.29
C LEU A 197 -8.85 15.42 13.74
N THR A 198 -8.93 14.12 13.45
CA THR A 198 -10.11 13.31 13.80
C THR A 198 -9.85 12.36 14.96
N GLY A 199 -8.59 11.96 15.18
CA GLY A 199 -8.26 10.93 16.16
C GLY A 199 -8.34 9.51 15.62
N GLU A 200 -8.72 9.34 14.36
CA GLU A 200 -8.95 8.04 13.75
C GLU A 200 -7.78 7.64 12.85
N GLY A 201 -7.13 6.53 13.21
CA GLY A 201 -6.19 5.85 12.33
C GLY A 201 -6.95 4.95 11.35
N ARG A 202 -6.46 4.86 10.12
CA ARG A 202 -7.02 3.97 9.10
C ARG A 202 -6.05 2.84 8.76
N HIS A 203 -6.63 1.71 8.35
CA HIS A 203 -5.82 0.57 7.91
C HIS A 203 -5.22 0.84 6.53
N ARG A 204 -3.91 0.63 6.40
CA ARG A 204 -3.18 0.75 5.12
C ARG A 204 -3.36 -0.44 4.18
N LYS A 205 -3.99 -1.54 4.65
CA LYS A 205 -4.25 -2.77 3.88
C LYS A 205 -5.52 -3.49 4.36
N ALA A 206 -6.03 -4.43 3.55
CA ALA A 206 -7.10 -5.33 4.00
C ALA A 206 -6.59 -6.34 5.06
N ILE A 207 -7.51 -6.79 5.92
CA ILE A 207 -7.21 -7.73 7.02
C ILE A 207 -6.89 -9.14 6.50
N ASN A 208 -7.58 -9.60 5.45
CA ASN A 208 -7.47 -10.96 4.92
C ASN A 208 -6.69 -11.02 3.59
N ILE A 209 -5.72 -10.13 3.40
CA ILE A 209 -5.08 -9.97 2.09
C ILE A 209 -4.15 -11.13 1.72
N ASP A 210 -3.82 -11.98 2.69
CA ASP A 210 -2.90 -13.11 2.63
C ASP A 210 -3.60 -14.45 2.33
N ASP A 211 -4.85 -14.43 1.87
CA ASP A 211 -5.66 -15.62 1.60
C ASP A 211 -5.28 -16.38 0.31
N PHE A 212 -4.47 -15.78 -0.57
CA PHE A 212 -4.07 -16.37 -1.85
C PHE A 212 -3.32 -17.71 -1.71
N GLU A 213 -2.43 -17.84 -0.72
CA GLU A 213 -1.72 -19.11 -0.49
C GLU A 213 -2.70 -20.26 -0.15
N LYS A 214 -3.79 -19.93 0.56
CA LYS A 214 -4.82 -20.91 0.91
C LYS A 214 -5.54 -21.43 -0.34
N THR A 215 -5.81 -20.54 -1.31
CA THR A 215 -6.35 -20.93 -2.63
C THR A 215 -5.42 -21.91 -3.34
N LEU A 216 -4.12 -21.63 -3.37
CA LEU A 216 -3.14 -22.52 -4.01
C LEU A 216 -3.07 -23.89 -3.33
N LYS A 217 -3.14 -23.95 -1.99
CA LYS A 217 -3.22 -25.23 -1.26
C LYS A 217 -4.44 -26.07 -1.67
N TYR A 218 -5.60 -25.44 -1.89
CA TYR A 218 -6.78 -26.17 -2.36
C TYR A 218 -6.63 -26.66 -3.81
N VAL A 219 -6.01 -25.86 -4.69
CA VAL A 219 -5.71 -26.28 -6.06
C VAL A 219 -4.76 -27.48 -6.07
N GLN A 220 -3.73 -27.47 -5.22
CA GLN A 220 -2.81 -28.59 -5.05
C GLN A 220 -3.54 -29.88 -4.67
N MET A 221 -4.38 -29.83 -3.63
CA MET A 221 -5.20 -30.98 -3.20
C MET A 221 -6.12 -31.48 -4.32
N GLY A 222 -6.73 -30.56 -5.07
CA GLY A 222 -7.57 -30.89 -6.22
C GLY A 222 -6.79 -31.60 -7.34
N ARG A 223 -5.58 -31.12 -7.66
CA ARG A 223 -4.71 -31.74 -8.66
C ARG A 223 -4.28 -33.15 -8.24
N GLU A 224 -3.86 -33.32 -6.99
CA GLU A 224 -3.49 -34.64 -6.45
C GLU A 224 -4.65 -35.64 -6.51
N HIS A 225 -5.87 -35.18 -6.21
CA HIS A 225 -7.06 -36.01 -6.35
C HIS A 225 -7.33 -36.40 -7.80
N TRP A 226 -7.27 -35.43 -8.72
CA TRP A 226 -7.48 -35.66 -10.15
C TRP A 226 -6.47 -36.65 -10.75
N ASN A 227 -5.19 -36.51 -10.40
CA ASN A 227 -4.14 -37.42 -10.87
C ASN A 227 -4.42 -38.88 -10.46
N LYS A 228 -4.87 -39.09 -9.21
CA LYS A 228 -5.28 -40.42 -8.73
C LYS A 228 -6.47 -40.99 -9.50
N GLU A 229 -7.44 -40.16 -9.87
CA GLU A 229 -8.57 -40.61 -10.68
C GLU A 229 -8.14 -40.97 -12.11
N ILE A 230 -7.24 -40.20 -12.72
CA ILE A 230 -6.65 -40.52 -14.03
C ILE A 230 -5.89 -41.84 -13.99
N GLU A 231 -5.04 -42.08 -12.98
CA GLU A 231 -4.31 -43.35 -12.82
C GLU A 231 -5.25 -44.55 -12.70
N LYS A 232 -6.37 -44.42 -11.97
CA LYS A 232 -7.38 -45.48 -11.88
C LYS A 232 -8.05 -45.79 -13.21
N LEU A 233 -8.25 -44.77 -14.06
CA LEU A 233 -8.84 -44.95 -15.39
C LEU A 233 -7.85 -45.64 -16.33
N ILE A 234 -6.58 -45.24 -16.31
CA ILE A 234 -5.52 -45.84 -17.13
C ILE A 234 -5.27 -47.31 -16.73
N ASN A 235 -5.27 -47.62 -15.43
CA ASN A 235 -5.01 -48.99 -14.94
C ASN A 235 -6.23 -49.93 -14.99
N LYS A 236 -7.36 -49.48 -15.54
CA LYS A 236 -8.58 -50.30 -15.75
C LYS A 236 -8.73 -50.83 -17.18
N GLU A 237 -7.78 -50.53 -18.08
CA GLU A 237 -7.57 -51.18 -19.38
C GLU A 237 -6.49 -52.27 -19.29
#